data_AF-A0A6M8UCI8-F1
#
_entry.id   AF-A0A6M8UCI8-F1
#
_cell.length_a   1.000
_cell.length_b   1.000
_cell.length_c   1.000
_cell.angle_alpha   90.00
_cell.angle_beta   90.00
_cell.angle_gamma   90.00
#
_symmetry.space_group_name_H-M   'P 1'
#
loop_
_entity.id
_entity.type
_entity.pdbx_description
1 polymer ?
#
loop_
_entity_poly.entity_id
_entity_poly.type
_entity_poly.pdbx_seq_one_letter_code
_entity_poly.pdbx_strand_id
1 'polypeptide(L)'
;MEDFEDLIFAAKDDDGCDHTQRIIWMMHQRANIRRGIPWTPCPLPIKIDPFKEISQPTTLTIGVRRTYSRNVAQGIYQLYRRGCNENNIASMLGIPLDKIRVIMEHKTQTQRRAWQLVQQASHLPTQQEIISRLSKERPA
;
A
#
# COMPACT_ATOMS: atom_id res chain seq x y z
N MET A 1 15.07 -0.56 53.05
CA MET A 1 15.07 -0.50 51.59
C MET A 1 14.30 -1.75 51.21
N GLU A 2 13.00 -1.63 51.00
CA GLU A 2 12.12 -2.79 50.78
C GLU A 2 12.45 -3.41 49.42
N ASP A 3 12.77 -4.70 49.45
CA ASP A 3 13.21 -5.49 48.32
C ASP A 3 12.04 -5.71 47.35
N PHE A 4 12.12 -5.11 46.16
CA PHE A 4 11.18 -5.32 45.04
C PHE A 4 11.55 -6.55 44.20
N GLU A 5 12.35 -7.48 44.74
CA GLU A 5 12.97 -8.56 43.93
C GLU A 5 12.02 -9.73 43.58
N ASP A 6 10.84 -9.81 44.20
CA ASP A 6 9.92 -10.94 44.02
C ASP A 6 8.71 -10.69 43.09
N LEU A 7 8.71 -9.60 42.32
CA LEU A 7 7.65 -9.40 41.31
C LEU A 7 7.98 -10.16 40.00
N ILE A 8 8.04 -11.49 40.08
CA ILE A 8 8.03 -12.35 38.89
C ILE A 8 6.63 -12.25 38.29
N PHE A 9 6.44 -11.31 37.36
CA PHE A 9 5.24 -11.26 36.55
C PHE A 9 5.24 -12.52 35.68
N ALA A 10 4.40 -13.50 36.02
CA ALA A 10 4.15 -14.64 35.15
C ALA A 10 3.77 -14.09 33.78
N ALA A 11 4.63 -14.33 32.78
CA ALA A 11 4.35 -13.94 31.41
C ALA A 11 3.04 -14.63 31.03
N LYS A 12 1.96 -13.85 30.89
CA LYS A 12 0.71 -14.39 30.38
C LYS A 12 0.96 -14.79 28.94
N ASP A 13 0.60 -16.03 28.61
CA ASP A 13 0.65 -16.53 27.25
C ASP A 13 -0.16 -15.60 26.35
N ASP A 14 0.47 -15.11 25.29
CA ASP A 14 -0.22 -14.37 24.23
C ASP A 14 -1.14 -15.34 23.48
N ASP A 15 -2.43 -15.00 23.40
CA ASP A 15 -3.42 -15.84 22.71
C ASP A 15 -3.34 -15.72 21.18
N GLY A 16 -2.44 -14.87 20.67
CA GLY A 16 -2.17 -14.69 19.24
C GLY A 16 -3.36 -14.12 18.49
N CYS A 17 -4.27 -13.44 19.18
CA CYS A 17 -5.47 -12.84 18.60
C CYS A 17 -5.35 -11.32 18.50
N ASP A 18 -5.88 -10.75 17.42
CA ASP A 18 -6.11 -9.32 17.27
C ASP A 18 -7.36 -8.93 18.09
N HIS A 19 -7.12 -8.20 19.17
CA HIS A 19 -8.17 -7.66 20.06
C HIS A 19 -8.56 -6.21 19.74
N THR A 20 -8.00 -5.59 18.70
CA THR A 20 -8.18 -4.16 18.40
C THR A 20 -9.65 -3.74 18.32
N GLN A 21 -10.46 -4.47 17.54
CA GLN A 21 -11.88 -4.16 17.38
C GLN A 21 -12.65 -4.27 18.70
N ARG A 22 -12.30 -5.23 19.54
CA ARG A 22 -12.90 -5.43 20.86
C ARG A 22 -12.58 -4.28 21.80
N ILE A 23 -11.32 -3.84 21.81
CA ILE A 23 -10.87 -2.69 22.59
C ILE A 23 -11.61 -1.41 22.15
N ILE A 24 -11.69 -1.16 20.83
CA ILE A 24 -12.42 0.00 20.27
C ILE A 24 -13.90 -0.06 20.66
N TRP A 25 -14.54 -1.23 20.54
CA TRP A 25 -15.94 -1.42 20.95
C TRP A 25 -16.15 -1.06 22.41
N MET A 26 -15.24 -1.47 23.32
CA MET A 26 -15.30 -1.13 24.74
C MET A 26 -15.11 0.37 24.98
N MET A 27 -14.16 1.00 24.31
CA MET A 27 -13.91 2.44 24.40
C MET A 27 -15.13 3.27 23.99
N HIS A 28 -15.87 2.82 22.98
CA HIS A 28 -17.01 3.56 22.45
C HIS A 28 -18.33 3.35 23.21
N GLN A 29 -18.42 2.37 24.13
CA GLN A 29 -19.69 2.05 24.83
C GLN A 29 -20.36 3.28 25.46
N ARG A 30 -19.60 4.06 26.24
CA ARG A 30 -20.14 5.25 26.92
C ARG A 30 -20.57 6.35 25.94
N ALA A 31 -19.89 6.47 24.80
CA ALA A 31 -20.26 7.44 23.77
C ALA A 31 -21.53 7.00 23.03
N ASN A 32 -21.64 5.70 22.73
CA ASN A 32 -22.79 5.11 22.05
C ASN A 32 -24.07 5.25 22.88
N ILE A 33 -24.00 4.98 24.19
CA ILE A 33 -25.12 5.16 25.12
C ILE A 33 -25.61 6.62 25.10
N ARG A 34 -24.70 7.59 25.22
CA ARG A 34 -25.05 9.02 25.21
C ARG A 34 -25.68 9.47 23.88
N ARG A 35 -25.28 8.86 22.77
CA ARG A 35 -25.79 9.15 21.43
C ARG A 35 -27.06 8.38 21.08
N GLY A 36 -27.54 7.49 21.97
CA GLY A 36 -28.68 6.61 21.69
C GLY A 36 -28.43 5.63 20.55
N ILE A 37 -27.17 5.28 20.28
CA ILE A 37 -26.85 4.27 19.26
C ILE A 37 -27.34 2.90 19.78
N PRO A 38 -28.06 2.11 18.96
CA PRO A 38 -28.51 0.78 19.35
C PRO A 38 -27.35 -0.09 19.83
N TRP A 39 -27.62 -0.93 20.83
CA TRP A 39 -26.61 -1.87 21.32
C TRP A 39 -26.19 -2.82 20.20
N THR A 40 -24.87 -2.99 20.05
CA THR A 40 -24.27 -3.98 19.14
C THR A 40 -23.45 -4.99 19.95
N PRO A 41 -23.43 -6.27 19.54
CA PRO A 41 -22.65 -7.28 20.23
C PRO A 41 -21.15 -6.96 20.16
N CYS A 42 -20.42 -7.34 21.21
CA CYS A 42 -18.98 -7.20 21.29
C CYS A 42 -18.30 -8.08 20.22
N PRO A 43 -17.39 -7.52 19.40
CA PRO A 43 -16.73 -8.30 18.35
C PRO A 43 -15.80 -9.35 18.95
N LEU A 44 -15.78 -10.52 18.32
CA LEU A 44 -14.88 -11.61 18.67
C LEU A 44 -13.44 -11.26 18.24
N PRO A 45 -12.41 -11.59 19.05
CA PRO A 45 -11.01 -11.47 18.64
C PRO A 45 -10.72 -12.31 17.40
N ILE A 46 -9.87 -11.80 16.51
CA ILE A 46 -9.51 -12.47 15.26
C ILE A 46 -8.15 -13.14 15.44
N LYS A 47 -8.07 -14.46 15.26
CA LYS A 47 -6.77 -15.16 15.34
C LYS A 47 -5.84 -14.67 14.23
N ILE A 48 -4.64 -14.24 14.60
CA ILE A 48 -3.63 -13.80 13.64
C ILE A 48 -2.87 -15.06 13.18
N ASP A 49 -2.95 -15.36 11.88
CA ASP A 49 -2.08 -16.37 11.29
C ASP A 49 -0.67 -15.78 11.17
N PRO A 50 0.35 -16.30 11.88
CA PRO A 50 1.70 -15.73 11.86
C PRO A 50 2.36 -15.83 10.47
N PHE A 51 1.85 -16.72 9.61
CA PHE A 51 2.30 -16.90 8.23
C PHE A 51 1.47 -16.16 7.19
N LYS A 52 0.41 -15.45 7.60
CA LYS A 52 -0.32 -14.58 6.69
C LYS A 52 0.52 -13.34 6.48
N GLU A 53 1.45 -13.43 5.53
CA GLU A 53 2.14 -12.27 5.00
C GLU A 53 1.09 -11.19 4.74
N ILE A 54 1.28 -10.03 5.37
CA ILE A 54 0.54 -8.83 5.02
C ILE A 54 0.89 -8.62 3.55
N SER A 55 0.01 -9.06 2.64
CA SER A 55 0.21 -8.91 1.22
C SER A 55 0.45 -7.41 1.01
N GLN A 56 1.69 -7.03 0.73
CA GLN A 56 1.98 -5.64 0.39
C GLN A 56 1.01 -5.28 -0.73
N PRO A 57 0.32 -4.14 -0.65
CA PRO A 57 -0.68 -3.80 -1.65
C PRO A 57 0.01 -3.86 -3.02
N THR A 58 -0.37 -4.85 -3.82
CA THR A 58 0.20 -5.08 -5.16
C THR A 58 -0.09 -3.90 -6.08
N THR A 59 -1.02 -3.05 -5.65
CA THR A 59 -1.49 -1.83 -6.27
C THR A 59 -0.96 -0.60 -5.53
N LEU A 60 -0.22 0.26 -6.25
CA LEU A 60 0.14 1.59 -5.77
C LEU A 60 -0.94 2.57 -6.19
N THR A 61 -1.44 3.39 -5.26
CA THR A 61 -2.33 4.50 -5.59
C THR A 61 -1.50 5.77 -5.81
N ILE A 62 -0.88 5.91 -7.00
CA ILE A 62 -0.16 7.16 -7.37
C ILE A 62 -1.15 8.32 -7.53
N GLY A 63 -2.36 7.99 -8.00
CA GLY A 63 -3.48 8.90 -8.16
C GLY A 63 -3.42 9.74 -9.43
N VAL A 64 -4.46 10.57 -9.61
CA VAL A 64 -4.58 11.51 -10.73
C VAL A 64 -3.68 12.73 -10.48
N ARG A 65 -2.81 13.05 -11.44
CA ARG A 65 -1.97 14.25 -11.40
C ARG A 65 -2.12 15.06 -12.69
N ARG A 66 -1.88 16.38 -12.59
CA ARG A 66 -1.79 17.26 -13.77
C ARG A 66 -0.64 16.84 -14.69
N THR A 67 0.50 16.54 -14.09
CA THR A 67 1.72 16.08 -14.77
C THR A 67 2.38 14.97 -13.96
N TYR A 68 2.86 13.94 -14.66
CA TYR A 68 3.62 12.85 -14.07
C TYR A 68 5.13 13.13 -14.16
N SER A 69 5.90 12.69 -13.17
CA SER A 69 7.36 12.83 -13.16
C SER A 69 7.99 11.98 -14.28
N ARG A 70 9.24 12.30 -14.64
CA ARG A 70 10.03 11.49 -15.59
C ARG A 70 10.14 10.04 -15.12
N ASN A 71 10.28 9.82 -13.82
CA ASN A 71 10.45 8.50 -13.24
C ASN A 71 9.15 7.69 -13.25
N VAL A 72 7.99 8.33 -13.04
CA VAL A 72 6.68 7.68 -13.27
C VAL A 72 6.51 7.28 -14.73
N ALA A 73 6.85 8.17 -15.68
CA ALA A 73 6.82 7.81 -17.11
C ALA A 73 7.77 6.65 -17.44
N GLN A 74 8.98 6.66 -16.86
CA GLN A 74 9.95 5.56 -17.00
C GLN A 74 9.39 4.25 -16.45
N GLY A 75 8.77 4.26 -15.27
CA GLY A 75 8.12 3.08 -14.68
C GLY A 75 7.01 2.51 -15.56
N ILE A 76 6.17 3.38 -16.13
CA ILE A 76 5.12 2.97 -17.09
C ILE A 76 5.73 2.26 -18.30
N TYR A 77 6.79 2.82 -18.89
CA TYR A 77 7.45 2.20 -20.05
C TYR A 77 8.15 0.88 -19.72
N GLN A 78 8.76 0.76 -18.54
CA GLN A 78 9.38 -0.49 -18.09
C GLN A 78 8.34 -1.61 -17.94
N LEU A 79 7.17 -1.27 -17.41
CA LEU A 79 6.04 -2.20 -17.27
C LEU A 79 5.46 -2.58 -18.64
N TYR A 80 5.32 -1.61 -19.55
CA TYR A 80 4.87 -1.87 -20.91
C TYR A 80 5.84 -2.81 -21.66
N ARG A 81 7.16 -2.57 -21.55
CA ARG A 81 8.18 -3.42 -22.17
C ARG A 81 8.21 -4.85 -21.59
N ARG A 82 7.71 -5.04 -20.37
CA ARG A 82 7.50 -6.38 -19.77
C ARG A 82 6.25 -7.11 -20.29
N GLY A 83 5.46 -6.49 -21.16
CA GLY A 83 4.23 -7.07 -21.71
C GLY A 83 2.98 -6.82 -20.88
N CYS A 84 3.03 -5.90 -19.90
CA CYS A 84 1.82 -5.51 -19.18
C CYS A 84 0.92 -4.65 -20.09
N ASN A 85 -0.35 -5.05 -20.23
CA ASN A 85 -1.35 -4.25 -20.94
C ASN A 85 -1.56 -2.89 -20.26
N GLU A 86 -1.86 -1.85 -21.03
CA GLU A 86 -2.12 -0.49 -20.51
C GLU A 86 -3.19 -0.47 -19.41
N ASN A 87 -4.25 -1.30 -19.56
CA ASN A 87 -5.29 -1.47 -18.54
C ASN A 87 -4.75 -2.04 -17.23
N ASN A 88 -3.83 -3.00 -17.31
CA ASN A 88 -3.21 -3.62 -16.13
C ASN A 88 -2.28 -2.62 -15.45
N ILE A 89 -1.53 -1.84 -16.23
CA ILE A 89 -0.67 -0.76 -15.70
C ILE A 89 -1.53 0.32 -15.01
N ALA A 90 -2.66 0.69 -15.61
CA ALA A 90 -3.63 1.64 -15.03
C ALA A 90 -4.13 1.16 -13.67
N SER A 91 -4.57 -0.11 -13.60
CA SER A 91 -5.04 -0.72 -12.36
C SER A 91 -3.94 -0.86 -11.32
N MET A 92 -2.71 -1.19 -11.74
CA MET A 92 -1.59 -1.42 -10.83
C MET A 92 -1.00 -0.13 -10.25
N LEU A 93 -1.01 0.97 -11.02
CA LEU A 93 -0.47 2.27 -10.59
C LEU A 93 -1.55 3.26 -10.12
N GLY A 94 -2.83 2.89 -10.25
CA GLY A 94 -3.95 3.77 -9.91
C GLY A 94 -3.98 5.06 -10.74
N ILE A 95 -3.53 4.98 -12.00
CA ILE A 95 -3.49 6.09 -12.96
C ILE A 95 -4.62 5.88 -13.99
N PRO A 96 -5.39 6.91 -14.38
CA PRO A 96 -6.41 6.78 -15.41
C PRO A 96 -5.82 6.33 -16.76
N LEU A 97 -6.53 5.43 -17.45
CA LEU A 97 -6.10 4.86 -18.74
C LEU A 97 -5.80 5.95 -19.79
N ASP A 98 -6.63 6.99 -19.86
CA ASP A 98 -6.43 8.10 -20.80
C ASP A 98 -5.08 8.80 -20.59
N LYS A 99 -4.63 8.92 -19.34
CA LYS A 99 -3.34 9.52 -19.03
C LYS A 99 -2.19 8.62 -19.42
N ILE A 100 -2.33 7.31 -19.26
CA ILE A 100 -1.31 6.34 -19.73
C ILE A 100 -1.18 6.43 -21.24
N ARG A 101 -2.30 6.45 -21.98
CA ARG A 101 -2.28 6.60 -23.44
C ARG A 101 -1.55 7.87 -23.88
N VAL A 102 -1.85 9.01 -23.26
CA VAL A 102 -1.14 10.29 -23.54
C VAL A 102 0.36 10.19 -23.24
N ILE A 103 0.76 9.43 -22.21
CA ILE A 103 2.18 9.19 -21.92
C ILE A 103 2.82 8.32 -22.99
N MET A 104 2.11 7.29 -23.46
CA MET A 104 2.56 6.38 -24.52
C MET A 104 2.72 7.07 -25.90
N GLU A 105 2.05 8.19 -26.14
CA GLU A 105 2.24 8.98 -27.37
C GLU A 105 3.60 9.70 -27.45
N HIS A 106 4.36 9.76 -26.35
CA HIS A 106 5.70 10.37 -26.27
C HIS A 106 5.79 11.80 -26.85
N LYS A 107 4.75 12.62 -26.67
CA LYS A 107 4.66 13.98 -27.22
C LYS A 107 5.70 14.94 -26.62
N THR A 108 6.05 14.74 -25.35
CA THR A 108 6.98 15.64 -24.63
C THR A 108 8.42 15.15 -24.65
N GLN A 109 9.38 16.07 -24.60
CA GLN A 109 10.82 15.75 -24.60
C GLN A 109 11.24 14.87 -23.41
N THR A 110 10.60 15.05 -22.25
CA THR A 110 10.83 14.24 -21.04
C THR A 110 10.37 12.79 -21.25
N GLN A 111 9.20 12.59 -21.88
CA GLN A 111 8.69 11.27 -22.25
C GLN A 111 9.62 10.56 -23.25
N ARG A 112 10.07 11.26 -24.30
CA ARG A 112 10.99 10.69 -25.31
C ARG A 112 12.31 10.24 -24.70
N ARG A 113 12.90 11.06 -23.82
CA ARG A 113 14.14 10.72 -23.11
C ARG A 113 13.94 9.53 -22.17
N ALA A 114 12.82 9.47 -21.45
CA ALA A 114 12.51 8.31 -20.59
C ALA A 114 12.31 7.03 -21.41
N TRP A 115 11.62 7.13 -22.56
CA TRP A 115 11.45 6.02 -23.50
C TRP A 115 12.78 5.49 -24.03
N GLN A 116 13.64 6.37 -24.53
CA GLN A 116 14.97 6.00 -25.04
C GLN A 116 15.81 5.29 -23.98
N LEU A 117 15.82 5.78 -22.73
CA LEU A 117 16.52 5.12 -21.64
C LEU A 117 16.00 3.71 -21.38
N VAL A 118 14.68 3.51 -21.41
CA VAL A 118 14.07 2.19 -21.17
C VAL A 118 14.35 1.24 -22.32
N GLN A 119 14.46 1.73 -23.55
CA GLN A 119 14.81 0.91 -24.71
C GLN A 119 16.29 0.50 -24.70
N GLN A 120 17.17 1.43 -24.32
CA GLN A 120 18.62 1.17 -24.23
C GLN A 120 19.00 0.32 -23.01
N ALA A 121 18.13 0.20 -22.01
CA ALA A 121 18.39 -0.62 -20.83
C ALA A 121 18.48 -2.11 -21.22
N SER A 122 19.66 -2.71 -21.00
CA SER A 122 19.92 -4.13 -21.21
C SER A 122 19.20 -5.01 -20.18
N HIS A 123 19.04 -4.52 -18.95
CA HIS A 123 18.30 -5.20 -17.89
C HIS A 123 17.02 -4.43 -17.51
N LEU A 124 15.88 -5.13 -17.57
CA LEU A 124 14.60 -4.64 -17.07
C LEU A 124 14.42 -5.00 -15.57
N PRO A 125 14.25 -4.02 -14.67
CA PRO A 125 14.01 -4.28 -13.24
C PRO A 125 12.71 -5.05 -13.02
N THR A 126 12.62 -5.81 -11.93
CA THR A 126 11.41 -6.60 -11.60
C THR A 126 10.19 -5.71 -11.39
N GLN A 127 8.98 -6.25 -11.59
CA GLN A 127 7.74 -5.50 -11.37
C GLN A 127 7.67 -4.91 -9.96
N GLN A 128 8.08 -5.70 -8.95
CA GLN A 128 8.13 -5.27 -7.56
C GLN A 128 9.15 -4.17 -7.31
N GLU A 129 10.32 -4.22 -7.94
CA GLU A 129 11.30 -3.12 -7.84
C GLU A 129 10.79 -1.82 -8.46
N ILE A 130 10.09 -1.90 -9.60
CA ILE A 130 9.51 -0.72 -10.24
C ILE A 130 8.48 -0.09 -9.29
N ILE A 131 7.59 -0.92 -8.74
CA ILE A 131 6.60 -0.51 -7.74
C ILE A 131 7.30 0.12 -6.51
N SER A 132 8.31 -0.53 -5.95
CA SER A 132 9.06 -0.03 -4.79
C SER A 132 9.77 1.31 -5.06
N ARG A 133 10.22 1.55 -6.31
CA ARG A 133 10.78 2.87 -6.69
C ARG A 133 9.68 3.92 -6.80
N LEU A 134 8.55 3.58 -7.41
CA LEU A 134 7.43 4.50 -7.59
C LEU A 134 6.74 4.85 -6.26
N SER A 135 6.75 3.94 -5.28
CA SER A 135 6.17 4.20 -3.95
C SER A 135 6.91 5.32 -3.20
N LYS A 136 8.22 5.45 -3.40
CA LYS A 136 9.06 6.52 -2.82
C LYS A 136 8.79 7.90 -3.41
N GLU A 137 8.11 7.99 -4.56
CA GLU A 137 7.79 9.25 -5.25
C GLU A 137 6.37 9.77 -4.97
N ARG A 138 5.66 9.14 -4.04
CA ARG A 138 4.38 9.65 -3.56
C ARG A 138 4.64 10.92 -2.74
N PRO A 139 3.92 12.04 -3.00
CA PRO A 139 3.93 13.16 -2.06
C PRO A 139 3.37 12.65 -0.73
N ALA A 140 4.07 12.99 0.36
CA ALA A 140 3.62 12.75 1.72
C ALA A 140 2.24 13.39 1.98
#